data_AF-A0A3C0WZC2-F1
#
_entry.id   AF-A0A3C0WZC2-F1
#
_cell.length_a   1.000
_cell.length_b   1.000
_cell.length_c   1.000
_cell.angle_alpha   90.00
_cell.angle_beta   90.00
_cell.angle_gamma   90.00
#
_symmetry.space_group_name_H-M   'P 1'
#
loop_
_entity.id
_entity.type
_entity.pdbx_description
1 polymer ?
#
loop_
_entity_poly.entity_id
_entity_poly.type
_entity_poly.pdbx_seq_one_letter_code
_entity_poly.pdbx_strand_id
1 'polypeptide(L)'
;MDYFDLHCDTAYECYFKNKDFLKNDLAVSAEKGGCFEKWSQVFAVWIRDDLEEPYKLYREILNGFKNKLSGAPDNLTPYFAVEGGAVIGRDSDRLYGLKEDGVIYLTLTWNGENRLAGGSKTDKGLTRFGREVIKKLNCLKMCCDLSHLNDKSFFAAADEAEYPIASHSNSRSVCGVSRNLTDEQLKLIGKRNGLIGLCFYNGFLGGNTYDKIYENIEHMLYMGLEDSIAVGS
;
A
#
# COMPACT_ATOMS: atom_id res chain seq x y z
N MET A 1 12.62 -0.67 20.49
CA MET A 1 11.21 -0.65 20.00
C MET A 1 11.20 -1.36 18.66
N ASP A 2 10.29 -2.32 18.53
CA ASP A 2 10.02 -2.98 17.26
C ASP A 2 9.12 -2.06 16.42
N TYR A 3 9.45 -1.88 15.14
CA TYR A 3 8.72 -1.01 14.21
C TYR A 3 8.31 -1.81 12.98
N PHE A 4 7.04 -1.67 12.60
CA PHE A 4 6.48 -2.24 11.38
C PHE A 4 5.68 -1.19 10.63
N ASP A 5 5.96 -1.05 9.34
CA ASP A 5 5.33 -0.08 8.45
C ASP A 5 4.92 -0.74 7.13
N LEU A 6 3.64 -0.59 6.79
CA LEU A 6 2.96 -1.23 5.66
C LEU A 6 3.25 -0.58 4.30
N HIS A 7 3.84 0.62 4.27
CA HIS A 7 4.02 1.33 3.03
C HIS A 7 5.17 2.35 3.11
N CYS A 8 5.95 2.45 2.03
CA CYS A 8 6.77 3.63 1.75
C CYS A 8 7.19 3.62 0.27
N ASP A 9 7.40 4.80 -0.29
CA ASP A 9 7.80 5.00 -1.69
C ASP A 9 9.31 4.93 -1.93
N THR A 10 10.09 4.53 -0.93
CA THR A 10 11.56 4.64 -0.97
C THR A 10 12.18 3.88 -2.15
N ALA A 11 11.63 2.73 -2.53
CA ALA A 11 12.12 1.98 -3.69
C ALA A 11 11.97 2.78 -5.00
N TYR A 12 10.79 3.36 -5.20
CA TYR A 12 10.50 4.23 -6.35
C TYR A 12 11.40 5.47 -6.34
N GLU A 13 11.50 6.13 -5.20
CA GLU A 13 12.25 7.38 -5.05
C GLU A 13 13.76 7.20 -5.20
N CYS A 14 14.32 6.11 -4.67
CA CYS A 14 15.73 5.76 -4.87
C CYS A 14 16.06 5.53 -6.35
N TYR A 15 15.15 4.94 -7.12
CA TYR A 15 15.33 4.74 -8.56
C TYR A 15 15.27 6.08 -9.32
N PHE A 16 14.18 6.84 -9.21
CA PHE A 16 13.98 8.04 -10.01
C PHE A 16 14.86 9.22 -9.61
N LYS A 17 15.18 9.37 -8.33
CA LYS A 17 16.08 10.42 -7.83
C LYS A 17 17.54 9.96 -7.75
N ASN A 18 17.85 8.76 -8.24
CA ASN A 18 19.18 8.13 -8.18
C ASN A 18 19.82 8.21 -6.78
N LYS A 19 19.04 7.89 -5.74
CA LYS A 19 19.51 7.92 -4.34
C LYS A 19 19.95 6.54 -3.87
N ASP A 20 20.90 6.49 -2.96
CA ASP A 20 21.24 5.28 -2.22
C ASP A 20 20.17 5.01 -1.15
N PHE A 21 19.94 3.75 -0.79
CA PHE A 21 19.12 3.38 0.36
C PHE A 21 19.88 3.52 1.67
N LEU A 22 21.21 3.27 1.68
CA LEU A 22 21.98 3.24 2.91
C LEU A 22 21.97 4.58 3.64
N LYS A 23 22.13 5.66 2.87
CA LYS A 23 22.10 7.03 3.36
C LYS A 23 21.47 7.97 2.34
N ASN A 24 20.39 8.63 2.74
CA ASN A 24 19.68 9.62 1.93
C ASN A 24 18.85 10.57 2.82
N ASP A 25 18.25 11.56 2.17
CA ASP A 25 17.36 12.59 2.69
C ASP A 25 15.86 12.24 2.54
N LEU A 26 15.49 11.06 2.04
CA LEU A 26 14.10 10.57 2.04
C LEU A 26 13.66 10.21 3.46
N ALA A 27 12.36 10.02 3.71
CA ALA A 27 11.87 9.69 5.04
C ALA A 27 12.48 8.39 5.61
N VAL A 28 12.72 7.40 4.74
CA VAL A 28 13.23 6.08 5.11
C VAL A 28 14.60 5.83 4.46
N SER A 29 15.57 5.42 5.27
CA SER A 29 16.91 4.98 4.86
C SER A 29 17.48 4.00 5.89
N ALA A 30 18.52 3.27 5.52
CA ALA A 30 19.18 2.34 6.44
C ALA A 30 19.74 3.05 7.69
N GLU A 31 20.37 4.23 7.50
CA GLU A 31 20.86 5.08 8.59
C GLU A 31 19.75 5.47 9.59
N LYS A 32 18.57 5.82 9.08
CA LYS A 32 17.43 6.23 9.93
C LYS A 32 16.78 5.05 10.64
N GLY A 33 16.60 3.92 9.93
CA GLY A 33 15.99 2.72 10.51
C GLY A 33 16.90 1.94 11.45
N GLY A 34 18.20 2.23 11.47
CA GLY A 34 19.17 1.65 12.42
C GLY A 34 18.88 1.98 13.90
N CYS A 35 18.00 2.94 14.19
CA CYS A 35 17.59 3.26 15.56
C CYS A 35 16.57 2.27 16.17
N PHE A 36 15.93 1.42 15.35
CA PHE A 36 14.97 0.43 15.82
C PHE A 36 15.64 -0.86 16.29
N GLU A 37 14.95 -1.61 17.14
CA GLU A 37 15.43 -2.92 17.60
C GLU A 37 15.19 -4.00 16.55
N LYS A 38 13.95 -4.06 16.06
CA LYS A 38 13.57 -4.76 14.84
C LYS A 38 12.79 -3.80 13.96
N TRP A 39 13.08 -3.85 12.67
CA TRP A 39 12.48 -2.96 11.69
C TRP A 39 11.95 -3.77 10.51
N SER A 40 10.63 -3.84 10.39
CA SER A 40 9.96 -4.44 9.23
C SER A 40 9.40 -3.32 8.37
N GLN A 41 9.78 -3.26 7.09
CA GLN A 41 9.33 -2.22 6.18
C GLN A 41 8.80 -2.84 4.89
N VAL A 42 7.62 -2.41 4.46
CA VAL A 42 7.16 -2.67 3.11
C VAL A 42 7.61 -1.54 2.19
N PHE A 43 8.36 -1.90 1.15
CA PHE A 43 8.80 -1.00 0.09
C PHE A 43 7.89 -1.18 -1.12
N ALA A 44 7.06 -0.17 -1.38
CA ALA A 44 6.16 -0.18 -2.52
C ALA A 44 6.88 0.32 -3.78
N VAL A 45 6.64 -0.37 -4.89
CA VAL A 45 6.97 0.13 -6.23
C VAL A 45 5.72 0.75 -6.81
N TRP A 46 5.68 2.08 -6.85
CA TRP A 46 4.58 2.82 -7.45
C TRP A 46 4.58 2.72 -8.98
N ILE A 47 3.43 2.37 -9.55
CA ILE A 47 3.20 2.26 -10.98
C ILE A 47 1.97 3.09 -11.36
N ARG A 48 2.21 4.10 -12.19
CA ARG A 48 1.16 5.01 -12.68
C ARG A 48 0.11 4.25 -13.50
N ASP A 49 -1.16 4.62 -13.33
CA ASP A 49 -2.32 3.90 -13.89
C ASP A 49 -2.36 3.80 -15.43
N ASP A 50 -1.72 4.73 -16.14
CA ASP A 50 -1.76 4.91 -17.59
C ASP A 50 -0.43 4.58 -18.30
N LEU A 51 0.53 3.97 -17.60
CA LEU A 51 1.85 3.67 -18.14
C LEU A 51 1.78 2.58 -19.22
N GLU A 52 2.54 2.75 -20.32
CA GLU A 52 2.54 1.85 -21.48
C GLU A 52 3.24 0.51 -21.19
N GLU A 53 4.43 0.57 -20.58
CA GLU A 53 5.26 -0.61 -20.24
C GLU A 53 5.43 -0.79 -18.71
N PRO A 54 4.33 -0.95 -17.96
CA PRO A 54 4.35 -0.85 -16.49
C PRO A 54 5.10 -2.00 -15.82
N TYR A 55 5.02 -3.21 -16.38
CA TYR A 55 5.73 -4.37 -15.83
C TYR A 55 7.25 -4.26 -15.99
N LYS A 56 7.71 -3.68 -17.11
CA LYS A 56 9.14 -3.45 -17.34
C LYS A 56 9.70 -2.48 -16.30
N LEU A 57 9.03 -1.34 -16.12
CA LEU A 57 9.45 -0.34 -15.12
C LEU A 57 9.45 -0.93 -13.71
N TYR A 58 8.40 -1.67 -13.33
CA TYR A 58 8.35 -2.38 -12.05
C TYR A 58 9.59 -3.26 -11.81
N ARG A 59 9.95 -4.09 -12.81
CA ARG A 59 11.11 -4.99 -12.72
C ARG A 59 12.43 -4.21 -12.58
N GLU A 60 12.59 -3.12 -13.30
CA GLU A 60 13.78 -2.26 -13.22
C GLU A 60 13.93 -1.64 -11.83
N ILE A 61 12.85 -1.06 -11.29
CA ILE A 61 12.85 -0.45 -9.95
C ILE A 61 13.15 -1.50 -8.88
N LEU A 62 12.42 -2.63 -8.88
CA LEU A 62 12.57 -3.64 -7.84
C LEU A 62 13.96 -4.26 -7.85
N ASN A 63 14.49 -4.64 -9.02
CA ASN A 63 15.82 -5.22 -9.12
C ASN A 63 16.91 -4.22 -8.72
N GLY A 64 16.77 -2.97 -9.16
CA GLY A 64 17.67 -1.89 -8.77
C GLY A 64 17.66 -1.64 -7.26
N PHE A 65 16.48 -1.68 -6.64
CA PHE A 65 16.34 -1.46 -5.20
C PHE A 65 16.84 -2.64 -4.37
N LYS A 66 16.56 -3.89 -4.77
CA LYS A 66 17.12 -5.09 -4.11
C LYS A 66 18.65 -5.06 -4.04
N ASN A 67 19.31 -4.55 -5.09
CA ASN A 67 20.76 -4.36 -5.06
C ASN A 67 21.20 -3.29 -4.04
N LYS A 68 20.43 -2.22 -3.86
CA LYS A 68 20.69 -1.14 -2.87
C LYS A 68 20.45 -1.57 -1.43
N LEU A 69 19.70 -2.66 -1.20
CA LEU A 69 19.55 -3.26 0.13
C LEU A 69 20.81 -4.02 0.58
N SER A 70 21.78 -4.25 -0.32
CA SER A 70 23.07 -4.82 0.06
C SER A 70 23.80 -3.88 1.03
N GLY A 71 24.02 -4.34 2.26
CA GLY A 71 24.60 -3.52 3.34
C GLY A 71 23.57 -2.81 4.23
N ALA A 72 22.27 -3.08 4.04
CA ALA A 72 21.27 -2.70 5.02
C ALA A 72 21.55 -3.36 6.39
N PRO A 73 21.15 -2.75 7.51
CA PRO A 73 21.41 -3.28 8.83
C PRO A 73 20.65 -4.59 9.07
N ASP A 74 21.24 -5.47 9.89
CA ASP A 74 20.68 -6.80 10.20
C ASP A 74 19.32 -6.73 10.90
N ASN A 75 18.95 -5.58 11.47
CA ASN A 75 17.64 -5.37 12.10
C ASN A 75 16.51 -5.12 11.08
N LEU A 76 16.82 -4.91 9.79
CA LEU A 76 15.83 -4.71 8.74
C LEU A 76 15.30 -6.05 8.18
N THR A 77 13.98 -6.21 8.21
CA THR A 77 13.24 -7.21 7.44
C THR A 77 12.49 -6.51 6.30
N PRO A 78 12.99 -6.57 5.05
CA PRO A 78 12.35 -5.91 3.92
C PRO A 78 11.23 -6.77 3.33
N TYR A 79 10.09 -6.14 3.07
CA TYR A 79 8.98 -6.68 2.28
C TYR A 79 8.75 -5.80 1.05
N PHE A 80 8.11 -6.37 0.02
CA PHE A 80 7.88 -5.65 -1.24
C PHE A 80 6.39 -5.61 -1.58
N ALA A 81 5.97 -4.51 -2.18
CA ALA A 81 4.62 -4.31 -2.65
C ALA A 81 4.60 -3.64 -4.02
N VAL A 82 3.47 -3.71 -4.71
CA VAL A 82 3.22 -2.89 -5.89
C VAL A 82 2.02 -2.00 -5.65
N GLU A 83 2.23 -0.69 -5.77
CA GLU A 83 1.17 0.30 -5.68
C GLU A 83 0.74 0.70 -7.10
N GLY A 84 -0.38 0.14 -7.56
CA GLY A 84 -0.95 0.41 -8.88
C GLY A 84 -1.10 -0.83 -9.74
N GLY A 85 -2.36 -1.22 -9.97
CA GLY A 85 -2.74 -2.41 -10.73
C GLY A 85 -2.37 -2.38 -12.22
N ALA A 86 -1.94 -1.24 -12.75
CA ALA A 86 -1.46 -1.12 -14.12
C ALA A 86 -0.29 -2.08 -14.43
N VAL A 87 0.51 -2.47 -13.42
CA VAL A 87 1.57 -3.49 -13.52
C VAL A 87 1.10 -4.80 -14.18
N ILE A 88 -0.16 -5.17 -13.96
CA ILE A 88 -0.77 -6.40 -14.49
C ILE A 88 -1.05 -6.29 -15.99
N GLY A 89 -1.21 -5.08 -16.53
CA GLY A 89 -1.50 -4.86 -17.95
C GLY A 89 -2.72 -5.67 -18.42
N ARG A 90 -2.51 -6.58 -19.37
CA ARG A 90 -3.56 -7.47 -19.92
C ARG A 90 -3.43 -8.92 -19.46
N ASP A 91 -2.42 -9.22 -18.66
CA ASP A 91 -2.02 -10.59 -18.37
C ASP A 91 -1.98 -10.81 -16.86
N SER A 92 -2.99 -11.51 -16.34
CA SER A 92 -3.06 -11.85 -14.92
C SER A 92 -1.92 -12.79 -14.48
N ASP A 93 -1.25 -13.49 -15.39
CA ASP A 93 -0.10 -14.36 -15.07
C ASP A 93 1.11 -13.60 -14.55
N ARG A 94 1.17 -12.28 -14.77
CA ARG A 94 2.16 -11.40 -14.15
C ARG A 94 2.13 -11.45 -12.61
N LEU A 95 0.99 -11.80 -12.00
CA LEU A 95 0.91 -12.02 -10.55
C LEU A 95 1.84 -13.13 -10.05
N TYR A 96 2.10 -14.17 -10.86
CA TYR A 96 3.07 -15.21 -10.48
C TYR A 96 4.48 -14.62 -10.39
N GLY A 97 4.86 -13.77 -11.35
CA GLY A 97 6.14 -13.05 -11.30
C GLY A 97 6.25 -12.11 -10.08
N LEU A 98 5.17 -11.38 -9.76
CA LEU A 98 5.14 -10.57 -8.53
C LEU A 98 5.32 -11.44 -7.27
N LYS A 99 4.67 -12.61 -7.22
CA LYS A 99 4.80 -13.53 -6.09
C LYS A 99 6.21 -14.09 -5.96
N GLU A 100 6.82 -14.51 -7.06
CA GLU A 100 8.22 -14.97 -7.12
C GLU A 100 9.20 -13.88 -6.67
N ASP A 101 8.88 -12.62 -6.94
CA ASP A 101 9.62 -11.47 -6.48
C ASP A 101 9.48 -11.16 -4.99
N GLY A 102 8.61 -11.87 -4.28
CA GLY A 102 8.33 -11.64 -2.86
C GLY A 102 7.34 -10.50 -2.59
N VAL A 103 6.57 -10.08 -3.60
CA VAL A 103 5.51 -9.08 -3.43
C VAL A 103 4.40 -9.66 -2.54
N ILE A 104 4.03 -8.93 -1.49
CA ILE A 104 3.04 -9.38 -0.49
C ILE A 104 1.64 -8.82 -0.74
N TYR A 105 1.51 -7.68 -1.42
CA TYR A 105 0.23 -7.10 -1.81
C TYR A 105 0.28 -6.34 -3.13
N LEU A 106 -0.89 -6.16 -3.72
CA LEU A 106 -1.12 -5.30 -4.89
C LEU A 106 -2.20 -4.27 -4.57
N THR A 107 -1.89 -2.98 -4.72
CA THR A 107 -2.89 -1.90 -4.72
C THR A 107 -3.57 -1.86 -6.09
N LEU A 108 -4.89 -2.04 -6.13
CA LEU A 108 -5.61 -2.25 -7.40
C LEU A 108 -5.57 -1.05 -8.35
N THR A 109 -5.49 0.18 -7.81
CA THR A 109 -5.33 1.42 -8.56
C THR A 109 -4.41 2.37 -7.81
N TRP A 110 -3.92 3.40 -8.50
CA TRP A 110 -3.60 4.65 -7.80
C TRP A 110 -4.86 5.54 -7.81
N ASN A 111 -4.71 6.85 -7.95
CA ASN A 111 -5.85 7.78 -7.91
C ASN A 111 -6.71 7.78 -9.18
N GLY A 112 -6.16 7.34 -10.32
CA GLY A 112 -6.85 7.32 -11.60
C GLY A 112 -7.68 6.05 -11.80
N GLU A 113 -7.89 5.66 -13.04
CA GLU A 113 -8.47 4.36 -13.35
C GLU A 113 -7.52 3.55 -14.23
N ASN A 114 -7.59 2.23 -14.06
CA ASN A 114 -6.85 1.32 -14.92
C ASN A 114 -7.78 0.17 -15.36
N ARG A 115 -7.21 -0.94 -15.83
CA ARG A 115 -7.98 -2.11 -16.30
C ARG A 115 -8.69 -2.85 -15.18
N LEU A 116 -8.26 -2.69 -13.94
CA LEU A 116 -8.77 -3.41 -12.78
C LEU A 116 -9.96 -2.69 -12.16
N ALA A 117 -9.83 -1.40 -11.85
CA ALA A 117 -10.86 -0.66 -11.11
C ALA A 117 -10.75 0.86 -11.32
N GLY A 118 -11.63 1.61 -10.65
CA GLY A 118 -11.52 3.07 -10.51
C GLY A 118 -10.98 3.48 -9.14
N GLY A 119 -10.01 4.38 -9.16
CA GLY A 119 -9.45 5.04 -8.00
C GLY A 119 -10.25 6.25 -7.55
N SER A 120 -9.79 6.87 -6.48
CA SER A 120 -10.49 7.90 -5.69
C SER A 120 -10.83 9.19 -6.44
N LYS A 121 -10.28 9.39 -7.64
CA LYS A 121 -10.59 10.54 -8.51
C LYS A 121 -11.44 10.16 -9.73
N THR A 122 -12.04 8.97 -9.75
CA THR A 122 -12.88 8.49 -10.85
C THR A 122 -14.20 7.90 -10.34
N ASP A 123 -15.16 7.72 -11.26
CA ASP A 123 -16.46 7.11 -10.96
C ASP A 123 -16.59 5.64 -11.38
N LYS A 124 -15.52 5.08 -11.95
CA LYS A 124 -15.46 3.71 -12.47
C LYS A 124 -15.47 2.70 -11.33
N GLY A 125 -16.19 1.60 -11.49
CA GLY A 125 -16.19 0.50 -10.53
C GLY A 125 -15.11 -0.55 -10.81
N LEU A 126 -15.04 -1.56 -9.96
CA LEU A 126 -14.25 -2.77 -10.19
C LEU A 126 -14.72 -3.47 -11.48
N THR A 127 -13.78 -3.78 -12.38
CA THR A 127 -14.08 -4.42 -13.65
C THR A 127 -14.13 -5.95 -13.51
N ARG A 128 -14.65 -6.65 -14.52
CA ARG A 128 -14.59 -8.12 -14.60
C ARG A 128 -13.14 -8.63 -14.51
N PHE A 129 -12.20 -7.97 -15.20
CA PHE A 129 -10.80 -8.35 -15.15
C PHE A 129 -10.19 -8.07 -13.78
N GLY A 130 -10.58 -6.98 -13.10
CA GLY A 130 -10.21 -6.71 -11.71
C GLY A 130 -10.65 -7.83 -10.76
N ARG A 131 -11.87 -8.34 -10.91
CA ARG A 131 -12.37 -9.51 -10.15
C ARG A 131 -11.54 -10.77 -10.39
N GLU A 132 -11.17 -11.04 -11.64
CA GLU A 132 -10.28 -12.16 -11.97
C GLU A 132 -8.90 -12.02 -11.31
N VAL A 133 -8.37 -10.79 -11.25
CA VAL A 133 -7.12 -10.49 -10.54
C VAL A 133 -7.25 -10.69 -9.02
N ILE A 134 -8.34 -10.24 -8.40
CA ILE A 134 -8.57 -10.46 -6.95
C ILE A 134 -8.65 -11.95 -6.61
N LYS A 135 -9.39 -12.75 -7.40
CA LYS A 135 -9.45 -14.20 -7.20
C LYS A 135 -8.06 -14.84 -7.26
N LYS A 136 -7.20 -14.34 -8.14
CA LYS A 136 -5.83 -14.84 -8.25
C LYS A 136 -4.94 -14.37 -7.10
N LEU A 137 -5.11 -13.15 -6.58
CA LEU A 137 -4.47 -12.72 -5.34
C LEU A 137 -4.83 -13.65 -4.17
N ASN A 138 -6.12 -14.01 -4.04
CA ASN A 138 -6.57 -14.96 -3.02
C ASN A 138 -5.87 -16.32 -3.17
N CYS A 139 -5.85 -16.90 -4.38
CA CYS A 139 -5.15 -18.17 -4.66
C CYS A 139 -3.66 -18.11 -4.31
N LEU A 140 -3.01 -16.96 -4.54
CA LEU A 140 -1.59 -16.74 -4.26
C LEU A 140 -1.30 -16.32 -2.82
N LYS A 141 -2.34 -16.16 -1.99
CA LYS A 141 -2.25 -15.62 -0.63
C LYS A 141 -1.45 -14.31 -0.62
N MET A 142 -1.80 -13.42 -1.53
CA MET A 142 -1.31 -12.04 -1.57
C MET A 142 -2.45 -11.13 -1.13
N CYS A 143 -2.13 -10.09 -0.37
CA CYS A 143 -3.16 -9.17 0.10
C CYS A 143 -3.69 -8.31 -1.05
N CYS A 144 -4.98 -8.02 -1.00
CA CYS A 144 -5.61 -7.03 -1.87
C CYS A 144 -5.59 -5.69 -1.12
N ASP A 145 -4.78 -4.74 -1.59
CA ASP A 145 -4.73 -3.41 -0.99
C ASP A 145 -5.81 -2.52 -1.60
N LEU A 146 -6.68 -2.03 -0.73
CA LEU A 146 -7.87 -1.24 -1.03
C LEU A 146 -7.61 0.27 -0.95
N SER A 147 -6.39 0.67 -0.57
CA SER A 147 -5.94 2.05 -0.66
C SER A 147 -6.15 2.58 -2.08
N HIS A 148 -6.41 3.88 -2.19
CA HIS A 148 -6.72 4.61 -3.42
C HIS A 148 -8.04 4.32 -4.13
N LEU A 149 -8.75 3.23 -3.85
CA LEU A 149 -10.00 2.94 -4.54
C LEU A 149 -11.07 4.01 -4.26
N ASN A 150 -11.94 4.26 -5.23
CA ASN A 150 -13.21 4.92 -4.92
C ASN A 150 -14.14 3.98 -4.17
N ASP A 151 -15.21 4.52 -3.56
CA ASP A 151 -16.12 3.74 -2.73
C ASP A 151 -16.77 2.56 -3.49
N LYS A 152 -17.15 2.77 -4.76
CA LYS A 152 -17.75 1.72 -5.60
C LYS A 152 -16.81 0.53 -5.80
N SER A 153 -15.55 0.82 -6.12
CA SER A 153 -14.53 -0.21 -6.33
C SER A 153 -14.10 -0.83 -5.02
N PHE A 154 -14.01 -0.05 -3.94
CA PHE A 154 -13.69 -0.53 -2.61
C PHE A 154 -14.67 -1.63 -2.18
N PHE A 155 -15.97 -1.34 -2.14
CA PHE A 155 -16.96 -2.31 -1.66
C PHE A 155 -17.01 -3.56 -2.55
N ALA A 156 -16.90 -3.36 -3.86
CA ALA A 156 -16.87 -4.45 -4.83
C ALA A 156 -15.63 -5.35 -4.70
N ALA A 157 -14.48 -4.79 -4.34
CA ALA A 157 -13.23 -5.53 -4.15
C ALA A 157 -13.19 -6.20 -2.78
N ALA A 158 -13.64 -5.51 -1.73
CA ALA A 158 -13.63 -6.00 -0.37
C ALA A 158 -14.60 -7.17 -0.14
N ASP A 159 -15.64 -7.29 -0.97
CA ASP A 159 -16.54 -8.45 -0.99
C ASP A 159 -15.85 -9.73 -1.52
N GLU A 160 -14.90 -9.58 -2.45
CA GLU A 160 -14.19 -10.69 -3.09
C GLU A 160 -12.82 -11.00 -2.49
N ALA A 161 -12.19 -10.03 -1.83
CA ALA A 161 -10.85 -10.18 -1.26
C ALA A 161 -10.89 -11.04 0.02
N GLU A 162 -10.10 -12.12 0.04
CA GLU A 162 -9.93 -12.95 1.25
C GLU A 162 -8.98 -12.31 2.27
N TYR A 163 -8.02 -11.50 1.78
CA TYR A 163 -7.00 -10.83 2.59
C TYR A 163 -6.97 -9.33 2.28
N PRO A 164 -8.04 -8.56 2.61
CA PRO A 164 -8.08 -7.13 2.33
C PRO A 164 -7.19 -6.36 3.33
N ILE A 165 -6.46 -5.38 2.83
CA ILE A 165 -5.76 -4.38 3.65
C ILE A 165 -6.04 -2.99 3.10
N ALA A 166 -5.78 -1.96 3.90
CA ALA A 166 -5.54 -0.60 3.42
C ALA A 166 -4.13 -0.21 3.87
N SER A 167 -3.15 -0.35 2.98
CA SER A 167 -1.73 -0.16 3.33
C SER A 167 -1.40 1.24 3.85
N HIS A 168 -2.12 2.27 3.40
CA HIS A 168 -1.95 3.66 3.85
C HIS A 168 -3.24 4.47 3.63
N SER A 169 -4.12 4.51 4.62
CA SER A 169 -5.39 5.28 4.59
C SER A 169 -5.85 5.66 6.00
N ASN A 170 -6.51 6.81 6.13
CA ASN A 170 -6.99 7.33 7.41
C ASN A 170 -8.53 7.31 7.50
N SER A 171 -9.09 7.80 8.61
CA SER A 171 -10.54 7.92 8.82
C SER A 171 -11.12 9.14 8.11
N ARG A 172 -12.16 8.92 7.30
CA ARG A 172 -12.90 9.99 6.63
C ARG A 172 -13.72 10.82 7.61
N SER A 173 -14.11 10.21 8.74
CA SER A 173 -14.82 10.90 9.84
C SER A 173 -13.91 11.90 10.57
N VAL A 174 -12.58 11.68 10.55
CA VAL A 174 -11.59 12.62 11.11
C VAL A 174 -11.18 13.66 10.06
N CYS A 175 -10.89 13.22 8.83
CA CYS A 175 -10.57 14.12 7.72
C CYS A 175 -11.35 13.74 6.45
N GLY A 176 -12.29 14.60 6.06
CA GLY A 176 -13.28 14.36 5.00
C GLY A 176 -12.75 14.41 3.56
N VAL A 177 -11.66 13.72 3.26
CA VAL A 177 -11.10 13.60 1.90
C VAL A 177 -11.42 12.23 1.29
N SER A 178 -11.57 12.17 -0.04
CA SER A 178 -11.96 10.93 -0.74
C SER A 178 -10.92 9.81 -0.64
N ARG A 179 -9.66 10.13 -0.34
CA ARG A 179 -8.64 9.12 -0.05
C ARG A 179 -8.83 8.43 1.29
N ASN A 180 -9.53 9.03 2.25
CA ASN A 180 -9.79 8.38 3.53
C ASN A 180 -10.99 7.45 3.45
N LEU A 181 -11.03 6.48 4.36
CA LEU A 181 -12.04 5.43 4.40
C LEU A 181 -13.19 5.82 5.32
N THR A 182 -14.42 5.50 4.90
CA THR A 182 -15.59 5.62 5.79
C THR A 182 -15.49 4.61 6.94
N ASP A 183 -16.23 4.86 8.01
CA ASP A 183 -16.32 3.91 9.14
C ASP A 183 -16.78 2.52 8.69
N GLU A 184 -17.67 2.44 7.69
CA GLU A 184 -18.12 1.17 7.12
C GLU A 184 -16.98 0.43 6.41
N GLN A 185 -16.18 1.14 5.61
CA GLN A 185 -15.02 0.60 4.93
C GLN A 185 -13.97 0.09 5.92
N LEU A 186 -13.67 0.86 6.96
CA LEU A 186 -12.74 0.49 8.04
C LEU A 186 -13.21 -0.78 8.77
N LYS A 187 -14.50 -0.83 9.16
CA LYS A 187 -15.09 -2.01 9.82
C LYS A 187 -15.08 -3.25 8.94
N LEU A 188 -15.23 -3.10 7.63
CA LEU A 188 -15.18 -4.23 6.70
C LEU A 188 -13.77 -4.85 6.70
N ILE A 189 -12.72 -4.03 6.62
CA ILE A 189 -11.33 -4.49 6.71
C ILE A 189 -11.09 -5.22 8.04
N GLY A 190 -11.50 -4.61 9.17
CA GLY A 190 -11.34 -5.21 10.50
C GLY A 190 -12.06 -6.55 10.66
N LYS A 191 -13.29 -6.68 10.17
CA LYS A 191 -14.06 -7.95 10.18
C LYS A 191 -13.38 -9.08 9.39
N ARG A 192 -12.45 -8.74 8.50
CA ARG A 192 -11.66 -9.69 7.71
C ARG A 192 -10.27 -9.92 8.29
N ASN A 193 -10.00 -9.44 9.52
CA ASN A 193 -8.67 -9.44 10.16
C ASN A 193 -7.61 -8.75 9.28
N GLY A 194 -8.04 -7.77 8.48
CA GLY A 194 -7.16 -6.96 7.66
C GLY A 194 -6.44 -5.88 8.47
N LEU A 195 -5.40 -5.31 7.87
CA LEU A 195 -4.66 -4.20 8.45
C LEU A 195 -5.00 -2.87 7.77
N ILE A 196 -4.97 -1.80 8.55
CA ILE A 196 -5.19 -0.41 8.16
C ILE A 196 -3.94 0.37 8.59
N GLY A 197 -3.11 0.71 7.62
CA GLY A 197 -1.92 1.52 7.81
C GLY A 197 -2.29 2.99 7.91
N LEU A 198 -1.95 3.62 9.03
CA LEU A 198 -2.17 5.05 9.24
C LEU A 198 -1.18 5.85 8.39
N CYS A 199 -1.71 6.66 7.48
CA CYS A 199 -0.97 7.46 6.52
C CYS A 199 -0.59 8.82 7.11
N PHE A 200 0.70 9.18 7.02
CA PHE A 200 1.20 10.42 7.58
C PHE A 200 1.15 11.62 6.61
N TYR A 201 0.56 11.44 5.43
CA TYR A 201 0.34 12.55 4.52
C TYR A 201 -0.63 13.57 5.13
N ASN A 202 -0.14 14.79 5.37
CA ASN A 202 -0.88 15.87 6.05
C ASN A 202 -2.27 16.15 5.46
N GLY A 203 -2.42 16.04 4.14
CA GLY A 203 -3.69 16.23 3.46
C GLY A 203 -4.74 15.16 3.80
N PHE A 204 -4.32 14.00 4.30
CA PHE A 204 -5.19 12.90 4.72
C PHE A 204 -5.36 12.85 6.24
N LEU A 205 -4.46 13.45 7.01
CA LEU A 205 -4.62 13.60 8.47
C LEU A 205 -5.57 14.75 8.83
N GLY A 206 -5.71 15.77 7.97
CA GLY A 206 -6.44 16.99 8.30
C GLY A 206 -5.62 18.00 9.09
N GLY A 207 -4.29 17.92 8.96
CA GLY A 207 -3.31 18.75 9.69
C GLY A 207 -1.93 18.09 9.72
N ASN A 208 -0.93 18.79 10.25
CA ASN A 208 0.43 18.29 10.43
C ASN A 208 0.80 18.26 11.92
N THR A 209 0.05 17.50 12.72
CA THR A 209 0.26 17.40 14.17
C THR A 209 0.08 15.96 14.66
N TYR A 210 0.77 15.63 15.75
CA TYR A 210 0.58 14.37 16.46
C TYR A 210 -0.86 14.21 16.94
N ASP A 211 -1.57 15.31 17.26
CA ASP A 211 -2.99 15.27 17.64
C ASP A 211 -3.84 14.65 16.53
N LYS A 212 -3.57 14.94 15.25
CA LYS A 212 -4.33 14.34 14.14
C LYS A 212 -4.03 12.87 13.91
N ILE A 213 -2.82 12.44 14.21
CA ILE A 213 -2.46 11.02 14.24
C ILE A 213 -3.25 10.34 15.37
N TYR A 214 -3.24 10.93 16.56
CA TYR A 214 -3.95 10.41 17.73
C TYR A 214 -5.47 10.34 17.52
N GLU A 215 -6.09 11.39 16.97
CA GLU A 215 -7.53 11.42 16.66
C GLU A 215 -7.93 10.27 15.71
N ASN A 216 -7.10 9.95 14.71
CA ASN A 216 -7.37 8.80 13.83
C ASN A 216 -7.28 7.47 14.58
N ILE A 217 -6.26 7.30 15.42
CA ILE A 217 -6.09 6.09 16.24
C ILE A 217 -7.27 5.94 17.20
N GLU A 218 -7.60 6.98 17.97
CA GLU A 218 -8.73 6.97 18.90
C GLU A 218 -10.05 6.63 18.22
N HIS A 219 -10.31 7.22 17.05
CA HIS A 219 -11.53 6.92 16.29
C HIS A 219 -11.59 5.45 15.86
N MET A 220 -10.47 4.88 15.38
CA MET A 220 -10.41 3.46 15.00
C MET A 220 -10.52 2.54 16.22
N LEU A 221 -9.91 2.88 17.35
CA LEU A 221 -10.06 2.14 18.61
C LEU A 221 -11.50 2.16 19.13
N TYR A 222 -12.19 3.31 19.06
CA TYR A 222 -13.61 3.41 19.42
C TYR A 222 -14.51 2.50 18.56
N MET A 223 -14.07 2.17 17.34
CA MET A 223 -14.76 1.23 16.46
C MET A 223 -14.42 -0.25 16.70
N GLY A 224 -13.52 -0.56 17.65
CA GLY A 224 -13.08 -1.93 17.93
C GLY A 224 -12.09 -2.48 16.91
N LEU A 225 -11.19 -1.64 16.40
CA LEU A 225 -10.19 -2.00 15.39
C LEU A 225 -8.77 -2.12 15.99
N GLU A 226 -8.66 -2.39 17.29
CA GLU A 226 -7.36 -2.47 17.99
C GLU A 226 -6.35 -3.44 17.33
N ASP A 227 -6.84 -4.55 16.78
CA ASP A 227 -6.01 -5.57 16.11
C ASP A 227 -5.78 -5.29 14.61
N SER A 228 -6.33 -4.20 14.08
CA SER A 228 -6.26 -3.85 12.66
C SER A 228 -5.40 -2.62 12.38
N ILE A 229 -5.02 -1.83 13.39
CA ILE A 229 -4.27 -0.59 13.19
C ILE A 229 -2.77 -0.90 13.04
N ALA A 230 -2.12 -0.31 12.04
CA ALA A 230 -0.68 -0.35 11.83
C ALA A 230 -0.16 1.02 11.36
N VAL A 231 1.15 1.18 11.24
CA VAL A 231 1.74 2.31 10.50
C VAL A 231 1.74 2.01 9.00
N GLY A 232 1.47 3.01 8.18
CA GLY A 232 1.53 2.95 6.72
C GLY A 232 1.95 4.31 6.17
N SER A 233 3.21 4.67 6.37
CA SER A 233 3.67 6.07 6.39
C SER A 233 3.69 6.79 5.04
#